data_AF-A0A428J8T3-F1
#
_entry.id   AF-A0A428J8T3-F1
#
_cell.length_a   1.000
_cell.length_b   1.000
_cell.length_c   1.000
_cell.angle_alpha   90.00
_cell.angle_beta   90.00
_cell.angle_gamma   90.00
#
_symmetry.space_group_name_H-M   'P 1'
#
loop_
_entity.id
_entity.type
_entity.pdbx_description
1 polymer ?
#
loop_
_entity_poly.entity_id
_entity_poly.type
_entity_poly.pdbx_seq_one_letter_code
_entity_poly.pdbx_strand_id
1 'polypeptide(L)' 'MTNDLISNIFFEWEHPFYKILELTDSTVELKVYSAYTDYSSIVTLHFTSEEDLRHQITLQLIKLRSVEMSQFEQRFIDE' A
#
# COMPACT_ATOMS: atom_id res chain seq x y z
N MET A 1 6.57 0.91 -20.89
CA MET A 1 7.68 0.33 -20.10
C MET A 1 7.53 0.58 -18.59
N THR A 2 6.99 1.71 -18.13
CA THR A 2 6.78 2.01 -16.69
C THR A 2 5.63 1.24 -16.03
N ASN A 3 4.53 1.01 -16.76
CA ASN A 3 3.35 0.33 -16.19
C ASN A 3 3.56 -1.16 -15.90
N ASP A 4 4.35 -1.87 -16.73
CA ASP A 4 4.60 -3.30 -16.58
C ASP A 4 5.54 -3.59 -15.40
N LEU A 5 6.54 -2.73 -15.17
CA LEU A 5 7.49 -2.86 -14.07
C LEU A 5 6.78 -2.72 -12.72
N ILE A 6 5.94 -1.68 -12.62
CA ILE A 6 5.17 -1.40 -11.42
C ILE A 6 4.12 -2.47 -11.20
N SER A 7 3.39 -2.87 -12.24
CA SER A 7 2.45 -4.00 -12.17
C SER A 7 3.13 -5.31 -11.77
N ASN A 8 4.38 -5.56 -12.20
CA ASN A 8 5.14 -6.77 -11.83
C ASN A 8 5.61 -6.75 -10.37
N ILE A 9 6.16 -5.63 -9.89
CA ILE A 9 6.47 -5.43 -8.46
C ILE A 9 5.25 -5.70 -7.59
N PHE A 10 4.09 -5.29 -8.09
CA PHE A 10 2.82 -5.37 -7.42
C PHE A 10 2.16 -6.76 -7.50
N PHE A 11 2.31 -7.47 -8.62
CA PHE A 11 1.84 -8.84 -8.81
C PHE A 11 2.63 -9.85 -7.98
N GLU A 12 3.94 -9.65 -7.84
CA GLU A 12 4.81 -10.53 -7.03
C GLU A 12 4.42 -10.57 -5.55
N TRP A 13 3.63 -9.59 -5.07
CA TRP A 13 3.32 -9.41 -3.65
C TRP A 13 1.86 -9.77 -3.30
N GLU A 14 1.07 -10.34 -4.22
CA GLU A 14 -0.27 -10.92 -4.00
C GLU A 14 -1.13 -10.20 -2.94
N HIS A 15 -1.20 -8.87 -2.99
CA HIS A 15 -1.90 -8.11 -1.97
C HIS A 15 -2.97 -7.22 -2.58
N PRO A 16 -4.26 -7.57 -2.46
CA PRO A 16 -5.37 -6.76 -2.97
C PRO A 16 -5.60 -5.50 -2.13
N PHE A 17 -4.65 -5.09 -1.28
CA PHE A 17 -4.82 -4.01 -0.30
C PHE A 17 -4.38 -2.65 -0.83
N TYR A 18 -4.17 -2.52 -2.14
CA TYR A 18 -3.89 -1.23 -2.75
C TYR A 18 -4.40 -1.15 -4.20
N LYS A 19 -4.49 0.08 -4.71
CA LYS A 19 -4.85 0.41 -6.10
C LYS A 19 -4.06 1.64 -6.54
N ILE A 20 -3.33 1.54 -7.64
CA ILE A 20 -2.68 2.71 -8.26
C ILE A 20 -3.78 3.63 -8.83
N LEU A 21 -3.70 4.92 -8.48
CA LEU A 21 -4.58 5.96 -8.99
C LEU A 21 -3.89 6.70 -10.14
N GLU A 22 -2.64 7.12 -9.92
CA GLU A 22 -1.84 7.84 -10.91
C GLU A 22 -0.37 7.41 -10.84
N LEU A 23 0.30 7.44 -11.98
CA LEU A 23 1.73 7.14 -12.10
C LEU A 23 2.40 8.11 -13.06
N THR A 24 3.45 8.76 -12.59
CA THR A 24 4.34 9.62 -13.38
C THR A 24 5.79 9.11 -13.27
N ASP A 25 6.73 9.79 -13.91
CA ASP A 25 8.12 9.34 -14.02
C ASP A 25 8.85 9.23 -12.66
N SER A 26 8.40 9.94 -11.62
CA SER A 26 9.04 9.96 -10.30
C SER A 26 8.05 9.96 -9.15
N THR A 27 6.76 9.69 -9.40
CA THR A 27 5.73 9.74 -8.38
C THR A 27 4.64 8.73 -8.68
N VAL A 28 4.20 8.02 -7.64
CA VAL A 28 3.02 7.16 -7.71
C VAL A 28 2.00 7.62 -6.68
N GLU A 29 0.76 7.79 -7.11
CA GLU A 29 -0.37 7.91 -6.21
C GLU A 29 -1.05 6.56 -6.11
N LEU A 30 -1.17 6.05 -4.89
CA LEU A 30 -1.81 4.77 -4.63
C LEU A 30 -2.80 4.91 -3.47
N LYS A 31 -3.94 4.24 -3.62
CA LYS A 31 -4.90 4.02 -2.54
C LYS A 31 -4.51 2.72 -1.84
N VAL A 32 -4.20 2.78 -0.56
CA VAL A 32 -4.07 1.61 0.33
C VAL A 32 -5.41 1.39 1.03
N TYR A 33 -5.87 0.15 1.15
CA TYR A 33 -7.12 -0.19 1.82
C TYR A 33 -7.07 -1.58 2.45
N SER A 34 -7.74 -1.73 3.59
CA SER A 34 -7.94 -3.05 4.21
C SER A 34 -9.12 -3.77 3.55
N ALA A 35 -9.07 -5.10 3.48
CA ALA A 35 -10.26 -5.92 3.20
C ALA A 35 -10.97 -6.38 4.48
N TYR A 36 -10.38 -6.12 5.64
CA TYR A 36 -10.85 -6.58 6.95
C TYR A 36 -11.41 -5.46 7.82
N THR A 37 -11.02 -4.22 7.52
CA THR A 37 -11.45 -3.03 8.26
C THR A 37 -11.88 -1.92 7.30
N ASP A 38 -12.52 -0.88 7.83
CA ASP A 38 -12.92 0.30 7.06
C ASP A 38 -11.74 1.23 6.71
N TYR A 39 -10.50 0.82 7.02
CA TYR A 39 -9.33 1.62 6.75
C TYR A 39 -9.09 1.77 5.25
N SER A 40 -8.97 3.03 4.80
CA SER A 40 -8.40 3.36 3.51
C SER A 40 -7.65 4.68 3.56
N SER A 41 -6.61 4.79 2.76
CA SER A 41 -5.76 5.99 2.69
C SER A 41 -5.23 6.17 1.27
N ILE A 42 -5.16 7.42 0.81
CA ILE A 42 -4.48 7.77 -0.44
C ILE A 42 -3.08 8.27 -0.06
N VAL A 43 -2.07 7.71 -0.71
CA VAL A 43 -0.67 8.00 -0.44
C VAL A 43 0.03 8.33 -1.75
N THR A 44 0.72 9.46 -1.75
CA THR A 44 1.63 9.85 -2.82
C THR A 44 3.05 9.48 -2.41
N LEU A 45 3.72 8.65 -3.22
CA LEU A 45 5.10 8.23 -3.01
C LEU A 45 5.98 8.85 -4.10
N HIS A 46 7.03 9.54 -3.69
CA HIS A 46 8.06 10.05 -4.61
C HIS A 46 9.19 9.05 -4.66
N PHE A 47 9.58 8.59 -5.84
CA PHE A 47 10.62 7.57 -5.97
C PHE A 47 11.68 7.98 -6.98
N THR A 48 12.90 7.51 -6.74
CA THR A 48 14.08 7.76 -7.58
C THR A 48 14.57 6.50 -8.31
N SER A 49 14.15 5.33 -7.84
CA SER A 49 14.45 4.04 -8.42
C SER A 49 13.32 3.04 -8.14
N GLU A 50 13.37 1.90 -8.81
CA GLU A 50 12.44 0.79 -8.58
C GLU A 50 12.57 0.19 -7.16
N GLU A 51 13.79 0.14 -6.63
CA GLU A 51 14.07 -0.35 -5.29
C GLU A 51 13.53 0.60 -4.21
N ASP A 52 13.68 1.91 -4.40
CA ASP A 52 13.12 2.94 -3.54
C ASP A 52 11.58 2.87 -3.53
N LEU A 53 10.98 2.71 -4.71
CA LEU A 53 9.54 2.51 -4.84
C LEU A 53 9.06 1.28 -4.06
N ARG A 54 9.74 0.13 -4.24
CA ARG A 54 9.47 -1.11 -3.49
C ARG A 54 9.56 -0.91 -1.98
N HIS A 55 10.62 -0.23 -1.53
CA HIS A 55 10.82 0.06 -0.12
C HIS A 55 9.67 0.90 0.45
N GLN A 56 9.28 1.96 -0.25
CA GLN A 56 8.21 2.85 0.21
C GLN A 56 6.85 2.15 0.24
N ILE A 57 6.53 1.34 -0.77
CA ILE A 57 5.30 0.52 -0.78
C ILE A 57 5.30 -0.43 0.42
N THR A 58 6.43 -1.09 0.71
CA THR A 58 6.57 -1.99 1.86
C THR A 58 6.27 -1.26 3.18
N LEU A 59 6.76 -0.04 3.34
CA LEU A 59 6.46 0.77 4.53
C LEU A 59 4.96 1.10 4.65
N GLN A 60 4.25 1.35 3.54
CA GLN A 60 2.81 1.59 3.58
C GLN A 60 2.03 0.32 3.97
N LEU A 61 2.46 -0.85 3.50
CA LEU A 61 1.86 -2.13 3.90
C LEU A 61 2.09 -2.43 5.38
N ILE A 62 3.29 -2.17 5.91
CA ILE A 62 3.57 -2.32 7.35
C ILE A 62 2.66 -1.41 8.17
N LYS A 63 2.48 -0.15 7.76
CA LYS A 63 1.56 0.79 8.41
C LYS A 63 0.12 0.28 8.38
N LEU A 64 -0.34 -0.22 7.23
CA LEU A 64 -1.66 -0.84 7.10
C LEU A 64 -1.83 -1.97 8.12
N ARG A 65 -0.89 -2.94 8.16
CA ARG A 65 -0.96 -4.07 9.11
C ARG A 65 -0.98 -3.61 10.57
N SER A 66 -0.21 -2.58 10.90
CA SER A 66 -0.22 -2.00 12.24
C SER A 66 -1.59 -1.44 12.61
N VAL A 67 -2.25 -0.73 11.67
CA VAL A 67 -3.60 -0.19 11.90
C VAL A 67 -4.63 -1.30 12.02
N GLU A 68 -4.58 -2.30 11.13
CA GLU A 68 -5.46 -3.47 11.19
C GLU A 68 -5.34 -4.17 12.55
N MET A 69 -4.12 -4.41 13.03
CA MET A 69 -3.90 -5.06 14.32
C MET A 69 -4.50 -4.26 15.48
N SER A 70 -4.26 -2.95 15.54
CA SER A 70 -4.81 -2.12 16.61
C SER A 70 -6.35 -2.09 16.60
N GLN A 71 -6.97 -2.06 15.41
CA GLN A 71 -8.43 -2.12 15.29
C GLN A 71 -8.99 -3.50 15.68
N PHE A 72 -8.28 -4.58 15.37
CA PHE A 72 -8.64 -5.92 15.83
C PHE A 72 -8.57 -6.02 17.35
N GLU A 73 -7.48 -5.58 17.98
CA GLU A 73 -7.32 -5.56 19.44
C GLU A 73 -8.43 -4.77 20.14
N GLN A 74 -8.80 -3.61 19.59
CA GLN A 74 -9.88 -2.78 20.14
C GLN A 74 -11.22 -3.50 20.13
N ARG A 75 -11.53 -4.28 19.08
CA ARG A 75 -12.76 -5.08 19.01
C ARG A 75 -12.85 -6.15 20.11
N PHE A 76 -11.73 -6.68 20.61
CA PHE A 76 -11.72 -7.64 21.72
C PHE A 76 -11.85 -6.97 23.10
N ILE A 77 -11.58 -5.67 23.21
CA ILE A 77 -11.76 -4.90 24.45
C ILE A 77 -13.21 -4.42 24.58
N ASP A 78 -13.85 -4.12 23.45
CA ASP A 78 -15.22 -3.62 23.39
C ASP A 78 -16.30 -4.74 23.40
N GLU A 79 -15.90 -6.02 23.36
CA GLU A 79 -16.76 -7.22 23.54
C GLU A 79 -16.83 -7.67 25.01
#